data_AF-A0A7V3VZ16-F1
#
_entry.id   AF-A0A7V3VZ16-F1
#
_cell.length_a   1.000
_cell.length_b   1.000
_cell.length_c   1.000
_cell.angle_alpha   90.00
_cell.angle_beta   90.00
_cell.angle_gamma   90.00
#
_symmetry.space_group_name_H-M   'P 1'
#
loop_
_entity.id
_entity.type
_entity.pdbx_description
1 polymer ?
#
loop_
_entity_poly.entity_id
_entity_poly.type
_entity_poly.pdbx_seq_one_letter_code
_entity_poly.pdbx_strand_id
1 'polypeptide(L)'
;RAVVDLAVEIGREGREGRPVGTMFVVGDTRKVLTMARPMNFNPFRGYSPAERDIRDANVREQIKDIAQLEGAIIIRRDGVAVAAAMRIEAPDRGFTLSKGLGTRHAAAAAISKSTKAIAVTVSQSSGTVRLFQNGEVMLHIEPLARPVIWSRFHMESGDPNGTSRAVTVAARSLPVAERTNSP
;
A
#
# COMPACT_ATOMS: atom_id res chain seq x y z
N ARG A 1 12.85 3.28 9.33
CA ARG A 1 11.66 3.57 10.17
C ARG A 1 10.59 4.29 9.35
N ALA A 2 10.82 5.52 8.86
CA ALA A 2 9.82 6.31 8.12
C ALA A 2 9.07 5.58 6.97
N VAL A 3 9.75 4.74 6.16
CA VAL A 3 9.09 3.95 5.11
C VAL A 3 8.10 2.93 5.67
N VAL A 4 8.44 2.28 6.78
CA VAL A 4 7.57 1.29 7.43
C VAL A 4 6.36 2.00 8.03
N ASP A 5 6.57 3.15 8.68
CA ASP A 5 5.48 3.95 9.23
C ASP A 5 4.51 4.38 8.12
N LEU A 6 5.02 4.91 7.00
CA LEU A 6 4.22 5.24 5.82
C LEU A 6 3.48 4.03 5.24
N ALA A 7 4.14 2.87 5.16
CA ALA A 7 3.51 1.65 4.67
C ALA A 7 2.38 1.18 5.59
N VAL A 8 2.53 1.34 6.91
CA VAL A 8 1.48 1.04 7.90
C VAL A 8 0.33 2.03 7.79
N GLU A 9 0.61 3.33 7.62
CA GLU A 9 -0.42 4.35 7.36
C GLU A 9 -1.23 3.98 6.10
N ILE A 10 -0.58 3.68 4.97
CA ILE A 10 -1.25 3.25 3.74
C ILE A 10 -2.03 1.95 3.94
N GLY A 11 -1.47 0.98 4.66
CA GLY A 11 -2.13 -0.28 4.96
C GLY A 11 -3.43 -0.11 5.74
N ARG A 12 -3.43 0.83 6.72
CA ARG A 12 -4.57 1.14 7.59
C ARG A 12 -5.61 2.04 6.91
N GLU A 13 -5.17 3.13 6.32
CA GLU A 13 -6.04 4.21 5.81
C GLU A 13 -6.44 3.97 4.35
N GLY A 14 -5.58 3.30 3.58
CA GLY A 14 -5.68 3.32 2.13
C GLY A 14 -5.52 4.74 1.60
N ARG A 15 -6.31 5.08 0.59
CA ARG A 15 -6.44 6.46 0.09
C ARG A 15 -7.88 6.72 -0.29
N GLU A 16 -8.44 7.85 0.16
CA GLU A 16 -9.84 8.23 -0.10
C GLU A 16 -10.85 7.13 0.28
N GLY A 17 -10.56 6.39 1.35
CA GLY A 17 -11.39 5.27 1.82
C GLY A 17 -11.24 3.98 1.01
N ARG A 18 -10.43 3.97 -0.06
CA ARG A 18 -10.16 2.78 -0.87
C ARG A 18 -8.88 2.10 -0.41
N PRO A 19 -8.88 0.76 -0.30
CA PRO A 19 -7.65 0.02 -0.05
C PRO A 19 -6.62 0.23 -1.17
N VAL A 20 -5.40 0.58 -0.78
CA VAL A 20 -4.26 0.74 -1.69
C VAL A 20 -3.23 -0.33 -1.40
N GLY A 21 -2.77 -1.01 -2.44
CA GLY A 21 -1.60 -1.88 -2.38
C GLY A 21 -0.42 -1.19 -3.04
N THR A 22 0.73 -1.18 -2.37
CA THR A 22 1.93 -0.51 -2.88
C THR A 22 3.19 -1.29 -2.54
N MET A 23 4.31 -0.90 -3.14
CA MET A 23 5.62 -1.48 -2.89
C MET A 23 6.67 -0.38 -2.79
N PHE A 24 7.49 -0.42 -1.75
CA PHE A 24 8.66 0.41 -1.57
C PHE A 24 9.93 -0.43 -1.71
N VAL A 25 10.99 0.14 -2.30
CA VAL A 25 12.33 -0.45 -2.31
C VAL A 25 13.31 0.58 -1.76
N VAL A 26 13.98 0.23 -0.67
CA VAL A 26 14.78 1.16 0.13
C VAL A 26 16.26 0.78 0.07
N GLY A 27 17.09 1.73 -0.36
CA GLY A 27 18.53 1.54 -0.46
C GLY A 27 18.97 0.83 -1.74
N ASP A 28 20.29 0.63 -1.87
CA ASP A 28 20.96 0.09 -3.07
C ASP A 28 20.42 0.65 -4.41
N THR A 29 20.02 1.94 -4.38
CA THR A 29 19.15 2.55 -5.39
C THR A 29 19.74 2.45 -6.79
N ARG A 30 21.06 2.59 -6.93
CA ARG A 30 21.74 2.45 -8.23
C ARG A 30 21.53 1.07 -8.82
N LYS A 31 21.75 0.01 -8.04
CA LYS A 31 21.57 -1.37 -8.51
C LYS A 31 20.10 -1.67 -8.78
N VAL A 32 19.20 -1.24 -7.88
CA VAL A 32 17.75 -1.40 -8.05
C VAL A 32 17.28 -0.78 -9.36
N LEU A 33 17.74 0.43 -9.70
CA LEU A 33 17.35 1.11 -10.94
C LEU A 33 17.81 0.37 -12.21
N THR A 34 18.91 -0.41 -12.17
CA THR A 34 19.30 -1.23 -13.32
C THR A 34 18.32 -2.38 -13.59
N MET A 35 17.66 -2.86 -12.52
CA MET A 35 16.67 -3.95 -12.52
C MET A 35 15.23 -3.43 -12.46
N ALA A 36 15.01 -2.17 -12.82
CA ALA A 36 13.69 -1.55 -12.81
C ALA A 36 13.41 -0.84 -14.15
N ARG A 37 12.14 -0.82 -14.56
CA ARG A 37 11.67 -0.13 -15.76
C ARG A 37 10.50 0.78 -15.43
N PRO A 38 10.49 2.04 -15.91
CA PRO A 38 9.36 2.92 -15.69
C PRO A 38 8.13 2.39 -16.43
N MET A 39 7.02 2.28 -15.70
CA MET A 39 5.70 2.00 -16.27
C MET A 39 4.92 3.27 -16.58
N ASN A 40 5.26 4.37 -15.90
CA ASN A 40 4.66 5.69 -16.07
C ASN A 40 5.75 6.77 -15.90
N PHE A 41 5.39 8.02 -16.11
CA PHE A 41 6.24 9.16 -15.80
C PHE A 41 6.64 9.15 -14.33
N ASN A 42 7.89 9.51 -14.04
CA ASN A 42 8.37 9.60 -12.68
C ASN A 42 7.90 10.93 -12.04
N PRO A 43 6.97 10.91 -11.07
CA PRO A 43 6.43 12.12 -10.45
C PRO A 43 7.46 12.89 -9.62
N PHE A 44 8.60 12.28 -9.29
CA PHE A 44 9.66 12.91 -8.50
C PHE A 44 10.65 13.72 -9.33
N ARG A 45 10.56 13.67 -10.66
CA ARG A 45 11.49 14.38 -11.54
C ARG A 45 11.24 15.89 -11.48
N GLY A 46 12.30 16.67 -11.26
CA GLY A 46 12.23 18.14 -11.18
C GLY A 46 12.18 18.68 -9.75
N TYR A 47 11.87 17.85 -8.76
CA TYR A 47 11.83 18.25 -7.35
C TYR A 47 13.20 18.10 -6.67
N SER A 48 13.49 19.01 -5.74
CA SER A 48 14.66 18.94 -4.89
C SER A 48 14.62 17.70 -3.97
N PRO A 49 15.74 17.32 -3.34
CA PRO A 49 15.74 16.24 -2.35
C PRO A 49 14.83 16.52 -1.14
N ALA A 50 14.72 17.77 -0.71
CA ALA A 50 13.91 18.17 0.44
C ALA A 50 12.40 17.98 0.17
N GLU A 51 11.94 18.35 -1.03
CA GLU A 51 10.55 18.18 -1.47
C GLU A 51 10.14 16.71 -1.68
N ARG A 52 11.07 15.77 -1.53
CA ARG A 52 10.85 14.33 -1.71
C ARG A 52 11.28 13.51 -0.50
N ASP A 53 11.51 14.16 0.61
CA ASP A 53 11.91 13.52 1.85
C ASP A 53 10.69 12.96 2.58
N ILE A 54 10.59 11.64 2.68
CA ILE A 54 9.46 10.96 3.33
C ILE A 54 9.34 11.23 4.85
N ARG A 55 10.34 11.89 5.44
CA ARG A 55 10.30 12.30 6.84
C ARG A 55 9.34 13.47 7.04
N ASP A 56 9.09 14.26 6.00
CA ASP A 56 8.06 15.29 5.96
C ASP A 56 6.67 14.65 5.79
N ALA A 57 5.73 15.01 6.67
CA ALA A 57 4.37 14.50 6.63
C ALA A 57 3.61 14.92 5.35
N ASN A 58 3.85 16.13 4.83
CA ASN A 58 3.21 16.60 3.60
C ASN A 58 3.67 15.78 2.39
N VAL A 59 4.95 15.42 2.35
CA VAL A 59 5.50 14.54 1.31
C VAL A 59 4.89 13.14 1.44
N ARG A 60 4.68 12.64 2.67
CA ARG A 60 4.00 11.35 2.88
C ARG A 60 2.59 11.34 2.32
N GLU A 61 1.81 12.39 2.52
CA GLU A 61 0.46 12.50 1.93
C GLU A 61 0.50 12.45 0.40
N GLN A 62 1.42 13.18 -0.23
CA GLN A 62 1.61 13.11 -1.69
C GLN A 62 2.05 11.72 -2.15
N ILE A 63 2.87 11.02 -1.37
CA ILE A 63 3.26 9.65 -1.68
C ILE A 63 2.07 8.69 -1.56
N LYS A 64 1.10 8.93 -0.67
CA LYS A 64 -0.15 8.14 -0.62
C LYS A 64 -0.95 8.26 -1.92
N ASP A 65 -0.95 9.44 -2.55
CA ASP A 65 -1.53 9.63 -3.89
C ASP A 65 -0.77 8.83 -4.96
N ILE A 66 0.56 8.92 -4.95
CA ILE A 66 1.44 8.18 -5.87
C ILE A 66 1.34 6.67 -5.66
N ALA A 67 1.11 6.21 -4.43
CA ALA A 67 1.01 4.80 -4.08
C ALA A 67 -0.18 4.09 -4.73
N GLN A 68 -1.17 4.85 -5.23
CA GLN A 68 -2.28 4.32 -6.03
C GLN A 68 -1.83 3.90 -7.45
N LEU A 69 -0.67 4.37 -7.90
CA LEU A 69 -0.11 3.97 -9.19
C LEU A 69 0.47 2.56 -9.14
N GLU A 70 0.54 1.92 -10.30
CA GLU A 70 1.15 0.61 -10.45
C GLU A 70 2.69 0.67 -10.42
N GLY A 71 3.29 -0.21 -9.62
CA GLY A 71 4.74 -0.40 -9.54
C GLY A 71 5.33 -0.09 -8.16
N ALA A 72 6.66 -0.04 -8.11
CA ALA A 72 7.43 0.23 -6.91
C ALA A 72 7.83 1.72 -6.81
N ILE A 73 7.89 2.20 -5.58
CA ILE A 73 8.47 3.48 -5.19
C ILE A 73 9.87 3.22 -4.64
N ILE A 74 10.88 3.73 -5.34
CA ILE A 74 12.28 3.55 -4.99
C ILE A 74 12.72 4.73 -4.11
N ILE A 75 13.22 4.41 -2.92
CA ILE A 75 13.62 5.36 -1.89
C ILE A 75 15.11 5.14 -1.57
N ARG A 76 15.86 6.22 -1.42
CA ARG A 76 17.24 6.16 -0.95
C ARG A 76 17.32 5.82 0.53
N ARG A 77 18.51 5.43 0.99
CA ARG A 77 18.75 5.13 2.42
C ARG A 77 18.50 6.34 3.34
N ASP A 78 18.66 7.56 2.83
CA ASP A 78 18.43 8.81 3.56
C ASP A 78 16.96 9.26 3.58
N GLY A 79 16.05 8.50 2.96
CA GLY A 79 14.61 8.80 2.97
C GLY A 79 14.13 9.61 1.76
N VAL A 80 15.01 9.97 0.81
CA VAL A 80 14.60 10.71 -0.38
C VAL A 80 13.99 9.76 -1.41
N ALA A 81 12.76 10.03 -1.85
CA ALA A 81 12.10 9.29 -2.92
C ALA A 81 12.72 9.64 -4.29
N VAL A 82 13.06 8.62 -5.08
CA VAL A 82 13.84 8.78 -6.33
C VAL A 82 13.00 8.51 -7.56
N ALA A 83 12.22 7.43 -7.54
CA ALA A 83 11.39 7.02 -8.65
C ALA A 83 10.10 6.37 -8.14
N ALA A 84 9.00 6.54 -8.87
CA ALA A 84 7.77 5.79 -8.67
C ALA A 84 7.30 5.18 -9.99
N ALA A 85 6.24 4.37 -9.91
CA ALA A 85 5.69 3.62 -11.03
C ALA A 85 6.74 2.73 -11.72
N MET A 86 7.59 2.07 -10.93
CA MET A 86 8.68 1.25 -11.44
C MET A 86 8.30 -0.23 -11.43
N ARG A 87 8.29 -0.88 -12.60
CA ARG A 87 8.25 -2.34 -12.69
C ARG A 87 9.60 -2.90 -12.26
N ILE A 88 9.58 -3.89 -11.38
CA ILE A 88 10.78 -4.61 -10.98
C ILE A 88 10.98 -5.82 -11.90
N GLU A 89 12.16 -5.90 -12.50
CA GLU A 89 12.59 -6.96 -13.42
C GLU A 89 13.83 -7.66 -12.84
N ALA A 90 13.73 -8.04 -11.56
CA ALA A 90 14.78 -8.81 -10.88
C ALA A 90 14.63 -10.31 -11.17
N PRO A 91 15.72 -11.08 -11.24
CA PRO A 91 15.68 -12.53 -11.42
C PRO A 91 14.81 -13.24 -10.37
N ASP A 92 13.99 -14.18 -10.82
CA ASP A 92 12.98 -14.89 -10.03
C ASP A 92 13.49 -16.20 -9.39
N ARG A 93 14.78 -16.27 -9.07
CA ARG A 93 15.43 -17.53 -8.61
C ARG A 93 15.91 -17.44 -7.16
N GLY A 94 15.74 -18.54 -6.43
CA GLY A 94 16.35 -18.72 -5.11
C GLY A 94 15.62 -18.04 -3.95
N PHE A 95 14.29 -17.87 -4.07
CA PHE A 95 13.39 -17.54 -2.97
C PHE A 95 12.11 -18.37 -3.07
N THR A 96 11.52 -18.68 -1.91
CA THR A 96 10.23 -19.39 -1.83
C THR A 96 9.20 -18.44 -1.28
N LEU A 97 8.13 -18.21 -2.04
CA LEU A 97 7.04 -17.34 -1.61
C LEU A 97 5.90 -18.18 -1.03
N SER A 98 5.38 -17.79 0.13
CA SER A 98 4.20 -18.44 0.72
C SER A 98 2.99 -18.34 -0.23
N LYS A 99 2.14 -19.37 -0.22
CA LYS A 99 0.88 -19.37 -0.99
C LYS A 99 0.02 -18.15 -0.60
N GLY A 100 -0.67 -17.57 -1.58
CA GLY A 100 -1.53 -16.39 -1.37
C GLY A 100 -0.83 -15.03 -1.51
N LEU A 101 0.47 -15.00 -1.81
CA LEU A 101 1.21 -13.77 -2.07
C LEU A 101 1.28 -13.48 -3.58
N GLY A 102 0.76 -12.31 -3.99
CA GLY A 102 0.70 -11.88 -5.40
C GLY A 102 2.00 -11.33 -5.99
N THR A 103 1.89 -10.77 -7.20
CA THR A 103 3.02 -10.30 -8.03
C THR A 103 3.95 -9.29 -7.35
N ARG A 104 3.41 -8.31 -6.59
CA ARG A 104 4.24 -7.34 -5.84
C ARG A 104 5.11 -7.99 -4.77
N HIS A 105 4.62 -9.05 -4.14
CA HIS A 105 5.40 -9.80 -3.14
C HIS A 105 6.53 -10.59 -3.81
N ALA A 106 6.26 -11.23 -4.95
CA ALA A 106 7.27 -11.92 -5.74
C ALA A 106 8.37 -10.95 -6.20
N ALA A 107 7.98 -9.77 -6.70
CA ALA A 107 8.90 -8.70 -7.07
C ALA A 107 9.76 -8.22 -5.88
N ALA A 108 9.15 -8.05 -4.70
CA ALA A 108 9.85 -7.65 -3.47
C ALA A 108 10.87 -8.69 -3.01
N ALA A 109 10.53 -9.97 -3.06
CA ALA A 109 11.46 -11.05 -2.77
C ALA A 109 12.61 -11.07 -3.79
N ALA A 110 12.31 -11.02 -5.09
CA ALA A 110 13.31 -11.03 -6.15
C ALA A 110 14.32 -9.87 -6.05
N ILE A 111 13.85 -8.63 -5.86
CA ILE A 111 14.75 -7.46 -5.77
C ILE A 111 15.56 -7.43 -4.50
N SER A 112 14.97 -7.83 -3.35
CA SER A 112 15.69 -7.90 -2.07
C SER A 112 16.69 -9.05 -2.03
N LYS A 113 16.51 -10.09 -2.85
CA LYS A 113 17.51 -11.15 -3.06
C LYS A 113 18.67 -10.66 -3.94
N SER A 114 18.35 -9.93 -5.00
CA SER A 114 19.29 -9.52 -6.03
C SER A 114 20.13 -8.30 -5.64
N THR A 115 19.75 -7.59 -4.58
CA THR A 115 20.36 -6.33 -4.14
C THR A 115 20.54 -6.30 -2.62
N LYS A 116 21.20 -5.25 -2.10
CA LYS A 116 21.25 -4.96 -0.66
C LYS A 116 20.06 -4.11 -0.17
N ALA A 117 19.04 -3.94 -1.02
CA ALA A 117 17.86 -3.15 -0.69
C ALA A 117 16.89 -3.94 0.19
N ILE A 118 16.11 -3.21 0.97
CA ILE A 118 14.96 -3.75 1.70
C ILE A 118 13.71 -3.42 0.89
N ALA A 119 12.88 -4.41 0.62
CA ALA A 119 11.60 -4.19 -0.05
C ALA A 119 10.45 -4.26 0.97
N VAL A 120 9.50 -3.33 0.89
CA VAL A 120 8.33 -3.28 1.77
C VAL A 120 7.09 -3.30 0.89
N THR A 121 6.16 -4.21 1.15
CA THR A 121 4.91 -4.30 0.40
C THR A 121 3.71 -4.06 1.30
N VAL A 122 2.70 -3.37 0.79
CA VAL A 122 1.38 -3.24 1.41
C VAL A 122 0.39 -4.05 0.60
N SER A 123 -0.28 -4.99 1.25
CA SER A 123 -1.33 -5.79 0.64
C SER A 123 -2.59 -4.93 0.40
N GLN A 124 -3.09 -4.91 -0.83
CA GLN A 124 -4.32 -4.17 -1.15
C GLN A 124 -5.52 -4.77 -0.41
N SER A 125 -5.67 -6.09 -0.43
CA SER A 125 -6.83 -6.78 0.15
C SER A 125 -6.85 -6.72 1.67
N SER A 126 -5.71 -6.99 2.31
CA SER A 126 -5.65 -7.12 3.77
C SER A 126 -5.06 -5.91 4.49
N GLY A 127 -4.34 -5.02 3.79
CA GLY A 127 -3.58 -3.93 4.40
C GLY A 127 -2.33 -4.37 5.15
N THR A 128 -2.03 -5.66 5.17
CA THR A 128 -0.84 -6.21 5.81
C THR A 128 0.42 -5.66 5.15
N VAL A 129 1.32 -5.13 5.96
CA VAL A 129 2.65 -4.71 5.53
C VAL A 129 3.62 -5.86 5.69
N ARG A 130 4.47 -6.11 4.69
CA ARG A 130 5.52 -7.13 4.74
C ARG A 130 6.86 -6.53 4.35
N LEU A 131 7.91 -6.93 5.06
CA LEU A 131 9.28 -6.52 4.80
C LEU A 131 10.08 -7.71 4.28
N PHE A 132 10.76 -7.51 3.16
CA PHE A 132 11.57 -8.50 2.47
C PHE A 132 13.04 -8.10 2.50
N GLN A 133 13.89 -9.06 2.88
CA GLN A 133 15.33 -8.94 2.85
C GLN A 133 15.92 -10.27 2.40
N ASN A 134 16.91 -10.25 1.51
CA ASN A 134 17.56 -11.46 0.99
C ASN A 134 16.58 -12.49 0.38
N GLY A 135 15.43 -12.04 -0.14
CA GLY A 135 14.39 -12.90 -0.71
C GLY A 135 13.40 -13.48 0.31
N GLU A 136 13.54 -13.18 1.59
CA GLU A 136 12.71 -13.75 2.66
C GLU A 136 11.89 -12.67 3.35
N VAL A 137 10.73 -13.06 3.88
CA VAL A 137 9.89 -12.18 4.71
C VAL A 137 10.49 -12.11 6.10
N MET A 138 11.00 -10.95 6.48
CA MET A 138 11.59 -10.74 7.80
C MET A 138 10.56 -10.31 8.85
N LEU A 139 9.50 -9.65 8.41
CA LEU A 139 8.46 -9.09 9.27
C LEU A 139 7.15 -8.99 8.50
N HIS A 140 6.03 -9.24 9.18
CA HIS A 140 4.73 -8.77 8.75
C HIS A 140 4.07 -7.94 9.86
N ILE A 141 3.27 -6.96 9.48
CA ILE A 141 2.49 -6.11 10.38
C ILE A 141 1.06 -6.13 9.88
N GLU A 142 0.14 -6.58 10.71
CA GLU A 142 -1.29 -6.52 10.42
C GLU A 142 -1.81 -5.11 10.72
N PRO A 143 -2.70 -4.55 9.87
CA PRO A 143 -3.29 -3.27 10.16
C PRO A 143 -4.27 -3.41 11.33
N LEU A 144 -4.15 -2.52 12.31
CA LEU A 144 -5.12 -2.39 13.40
C LEU A 144 -6.43 -1.85 12.79
N ALA A 145 -7.34 -2.75 12.43
CA ALA A 145 -8.71 -2.56 11.91
C ALA A 145 -8.90 -1.44 10.86
N ARG A 146 -9.22 -1.80 9.62
CA ARG A 146 -9.71 -0.85 8.61
C ARG A 146 -11.15 -0.44 8.95
N PRO A 147 -11.50 0.86 8.93
CA PRO A 147 -12.90 1.28 9.02
C PRO A 147 -13.69 0.62 7.89
N VAL A 148 -14.70 -0.18 8.24
CA VAL A 148 -15.55 -0.86 7.26
C VAL A 148 -16.42 0.20 6.58
N ILE A 149 -16.08 0.58 5.35
CA ILE A 149 -16.99 1.37 4.51
C ILE A 149 -18.07 0.40 4.02
N TRP A 150 -19.24 0.46 4.65
CA TRP A 150 -20.43 -0.26 4.18
C TRP A 150 -20.76 0.18 2.76
N SER A 151 -20.33 -0.61 1.79
CA SER A 151 -20.74 -0.43 0.39
C SER A 151 -22.14 -1.00 0.25
N ARG A 152 -23.10 -0.21 -0.24
CA ARG A 152 -24.46 -0.70 -0.51
C ARG A 152 -24.36 -1.87 -1.49
N PHE A 153 -24.78 -3.05 -1.05
CA PHE A 153 -24.98 -4.18 -1.94
C PHE A 153 -25.99 -3.77 -3.02
N HIS A 154 -25.56 -3.70 -4.28
CA HIS A 154 -26.49 -3.74 -5.40
C HIS A 154 -27.00 -5.19 -5.50
N MET A 155 -28.18 -5.45 -4.92
CA MET A 155 -28.96 -6.63 -5.28
C MET A 155 -29.55 -6.39 -6.66
N GLU A 156 -29.10 -7.13 -7.66
CA GLU A 156 -29.88 -7.30 -8.87
C GLU A 156 -31.14 -8.09 -8.49
N SER A 157 -32.28 -7.40 -8.48
CA SER A 157 -33.59 -8.04 -8.45
C SER A 157 -33.84 -8.65 -9.82
N GLY A 158 -33.67 -9.96 -9.96
CA GLY A 158 -34.33 -10.68 -11.04
C GLY A 158 -35.83 -10.65 -10.79
N ASP A 159 -36.59 -9.99 -11.66
CA ASP A 159 -38.05 -10.09 -11.68
C ASP A 159 -38.51 -10.26 -13.14
N PRO A 160 -39.12 -11.39 -13.51
CA PRO A 160 -39.82 -11.48 -14.78
C PRO A 160 -41.29 -11.05 -14.71
N ASN A 161 -41.86 -10.67 -13.56
CA ASN A 161 -43.27 -10.25 -13.54
C ASN A 161 -43.66 -9.35 -12.35
N GLY A 162 -43.47 -8.04 -12.52
CA GLY A 162 -44.36 -6.97 -12.06
C GLY A 162 -44.67 -6.86 -10.57
N THR A 163 -44.00 -5.93 -9.88
CA THR A 163 -44.56 -4.69 -9.28
C THR A 163 -43.62 -4.23 -8.14
N SER A 164 -42.74 -3.27 -8.40
CA SER A 164 -41.79 -2.78 -7.39
C SER A 164 -42.45 -1.76 -6.43
N ARG A 165 -42.56 -2.11 -5.15
CA ARG A 165 -42.76 -1.17 -4.05
C ARG A 165 -41.44 -0.96 -3.32
N ALA A 166 -40.99 0.28 -3.22
CA ALA A 166 -39.80 0.64 -2.46
C ALA A 166 -40.02 0.36 -0.96
N VAL A 167 -39.24 -0.57 -0.39
CA VAL A 167 -39.18 -0.79 1.05
C VAL A 167 -38.07 0.09 1.61
N THR A 168 -38.43 1.11 2.38
CA THR A 168 -37.46 1.90 3.15
C THR A 168 -37.21 1.20 4.48
N VAL A 169 -36.01 0.68 4.69
CA VAL A 169 -35.57 0.15 5.99
C VAL A 169 -34.85 1.27 6.74
N ALA A 170 -35.47 1.79 7.81
CA ALA A 170 -34.84 2.72 8.73
C ALA A 170 -33.89 1.95 9.67
N ALA A 171 -32.60 2.28 9.66
CA ALA A 171 -31.63 1.73 10.59
C ALA A 171 -31.75 2.44 11.95
N ARG A 172 -32.00 1.68 13.03
CA ARG A 172 -31.92 2.15 14.42
C ARG A 172 -30.44 2.31 14.82
N SER A 173 -30.07 3.50 15.29
CA SER A 173 -28.81 3.75 15.98
C SER A 173 -28.83 3.15 17.40
N LEU A 174 -27.76 2.43 17.79
CA LEU A 174 -27.48 2.11 19.19
C LEU A 174 -26.98 3.38 19.91
N PRO A 175 -27.37 3.63 21.17
CA PRO A 175 -26.97 4.82 21.89
C PRO A 175 -25.47 4.77 22.23
N VAL A 176 -24.80 5.90 21.99
CA VAL A 176 -23.44 6.18 22.49
C VAL A 176 -23.48 6.20 24.00
N ALA A 177 -22.67 5.36 24.65
CA ALA A 177 -22.51 5.39 26.10
C ALA A 177 -21.95 6.77 26.53
N GLU A 178 -22.76 7.48 27.32
CA GLU A 178 -22.40 8.74 27.95
C GLU A 178 -21.18 8.57 28.85
N ARG A 179 -20.18 9.42 28.62
CA ARG A 179 -19.10 9.66 29.58
C ARG A 179 -19.72 10.38 30.78
N THR A 180 -19.89 9.69 31.90
CA THR A 180 -20.11 10.39 33.17
C THR A 180 -18.79 10.94 33.65
N ASN A 181 -18.73 12.26 33.72
CA ASN A 181 -17.68 13.02 34.36
C ASN A 181 -18.12 13.32 35.80
N SER A 182 -17.15 13.23 36.71
CA SER A 182 -17.04 13.94 38.00
C SER A 182 -17.72 13.32 39.24
N PRO A 183 -17.23 13.64 40.46
CA PRO A 183 -16.10 14.53 40.82
C PRO A 183 -14.83 13.82 41.31
#